data_AF-A0A2T3JPX5-F1
#
_entry.id   AF-A0A2T3JPX5-F1
#
_cell.length_a   1.000
_cell.length_b   1.000
_cell.length_c   1.000
_cell.angle_alpha   90.00
_cell.angle_beta   90.00
_cell.angle_gamma   90.00
#
_symmetry.space_group_name_H-M   'P 1'
#
loop_
_entity.id
_entity.type
_entity.pdbx_description
1 polymer ?
#
loop_
_entity_poly.entity_id
_entity_poly.type
_entity_poly.pdbx_seq_one_letter_code
_entity_poly.pdbx_strand_id
1 'polypeptide(L)' 'MKNVDDLDKIITIASRVAAKRRGMSVSVAKNLLLLGTEPTRANATLFHRQQLPQKLEEV' A
#
# COMPACT_ATOMS: atom_id res chain seq x y z
N MET A 1 -16.19 20.98 -0.25
CA MET A 1 -15.41 19.73 -0.39
C MET A 1 -13.99 19.81 0.19
N LYS A 2 -13.69 20.71 1.14
CA LYS A 2 -12.32 20.85 1.70
C LYS A 2 -11.77 19.56 2.34
N ASN A 3 -12.65 18.72 2.88
CA ASN A 3 -12.25 17.52 3.64
C ASN A 3 -11.63 16.41 2.77
N VAL A 4 -12.02 16.29 1.49
CA VAL A 4 -11.51 15.22 0.61
C VAL A 4 -10.07 15.51 0.19
N ASP A 5 -9.76 16.79 -0.08
CA ASP A 5 -8.40 17.24 -0.39
C ASP A 5 -7.45 17.01 0.79
N ASP A 6 -7.94 17.18 2.01
CA ASP A 6 -7.14 16.95 3.22
C ASP A 6 -6.92 15.46 3.49
N LEU A 7 -7.87 14.59 3.15
CA LEU A 7 -7.70 13.14 3.22
C LEU A 7 -6.62 12.63 2.26
N ASP A 8 -6.59 13.08 1.00
CA ASP A 8 -5.55 12.65 0.05
C ASP A 8 -4.17 13.18 0.46
N LYS A 9 -4.09 14.37 1.07
CA LYS A 9 -2.84 14.87 1.69
C LYS A 9 -2.39 13.98 2.85
N ILE A 10 -3.30 13.61 3.77
CA ILE A 10 -2.99 12.73 4.90
C ILE A 10 -2.46 11.39 4.40
N ILE A 11 -3.17 10.76 3.45
CA ILE A 11 -2.73 9.49 2.86
C ILE A 11 -1.38 9.65 2.18
N THR A 12 -1.15 10.73 1.45
CA THR A 12 0.14 11.00 0.79
C THR A 12 1.29 11.13 1.79
N ILE A 13 1.08 11.86 2.89
CA ILE A 13 2.09 12.02 3.95
C ILE A 13 2.35 10.67 4.63
N ALA A 14 1.29 9.97 5.06
CA ALA A 14 1.39 8.68 5.72
C ALA A 14 2.12 7.64 4.85
N SER A 15 1.82 7.61 3.55
CA SER A 15 2.45 6.71 2.58
C SER A 15 3.95 6.95 2.48
N ARG A 16 4.39 8.22 2.42
CA ARG A 16 5.82 8.58 2.36
C ARG A 16 6.55 8.17 3.64
N VAL A 17 5.96 8.42 4.81
CA VAL A 17 6.52 8.05 6.12
C VAL A 17 6.66 6.54 6.23
N ALA A 18 5.60 5.79 5.90
CA ALA A 18 5.61 4.33 5.93
C ALA A 18 6.66 3.74 4.97
N ALA A 19 6.69 4.23 3.73
CA ALA A 19 7.67 3.84 2.71
C ALA A 19 9.11 3.99 3.21
N LYS A 20 9.45 5.17 3.78
CA LYS A 20 10.79 5.45 4.30
C LYS A 20 11.15 4.56 5.49
N ARG A 21 10.23 4.38 6.45
CA ARG A 21 10.48 3.60 7.68
C ARG A 21 10.58 2.10 7.42
N ARG A 22 9.84 1.59 6.44
CA ARG A 22 9.69 0.14 6.19
C ARG A 22 10.46 -0.34 4.95
N GLY A 23 11.13 0.57 4.23
CA GLY A 23 11.94 0.23 3.05
C GLY A 23 11.09 -0.30 1.89
N MET A 24 9.97 0.35 1.59
CA MET A 24 9.06 -0.02 0.49
C MET A 24 8.75 1.18 -0.41
N SER A 25 8.09 0.95 -1.55
CA SER A 25 7.69 2.03 -2.43
C SER A 25 6.51 2.84 -1.85
N VAL A 26 6.46 4.14 -2.16
CA VAL A 26 5.35 5.02 -1.75
C VAL A 26 4.02 4.54 -2.33
N SER A 27 4.04 4.01 -3.56
CA SER A 27 2.85 3.44 -4.21
C SER A 27 2.30 2.23 -3.44
N VAL A 28 3.16 1.29 -3.03
CA VAL A 28 2.74 0.13 -2.24
C VAL A 28 2.19 0.57 -0.88
N ALA A 29 2.86 1.48 -0.19
CA ALA A 29 2.37 2.02 1.07
C ALA A 29 1.01 2.72 0.92
N LYS A 30 0.82 3.52 -0.14
CA LYS A 30 -0.45 4.18 -0.45
C LYS A 30 -1.58 3.18 -0.67
N ASN A 31 -1.33 2.16 -1.47
CA ASN A 31 -2.34 1.14 -1.75
C ASN A 31 -2.73 0.36 -0.50
N LEU A 32 -1.76 -0.02 0.34
CA LEU A 32 -2.05 -0.70 1.61
C LEU A 32 -2.90 0.18 2.54
N LEU A 33 -2.58 1.47 2.66
CA LEU A 33 -3.35 2.41 3.47
C LEU A 33 -4.78 2.62 2.93
N LEU A 34 -4.95 2.70 1.60
CA LEU A 34 -6.27 2.79 0.97
C LEU A 34 -7.12 1.54 1.18
N LEU A 35 -6.48 0.37 1.31
CA LEU A 35 -7.12 -0.89 1.67
C LEU A 35 -7.37 -1.03 3.19
N GLY A 36 -7.04 -0.01 3.99
CA GLY A 36 -7.15 -0.08 5.46
C GLY A 36 -6.16 -1.06 6.11
N THR A 37 -5.12 -1.45 5.38
CA THR A 37 -4.11 -2.42 5.82
C THR A 37 -2.85 -1.71 6.29
N GLU A 38 -2.25 -2.17 7.40
CA GLU A 38 -0.99 -1.60 7.86
C GLU A 38 0.14 -1.84 6.83
N PRO A 39 0.93 -0.81 6.47
CA PRO A 39 2.03 -0.93 5.52
C PRO A 39 3.25 -1.63 6.14
N THR A 40 3.13 -2.92 6.45
CA THR A 40 4.22 -3.78 6.91
C THR A 40 4.92 -4.45 5.72
N ARG A 41 6.15 -4.95 5.93
CA ARG A 41 6.89 -5.69 4.88
C ARG A 41 6.17 -6.97 4.44
N ALA A 42 5.51 -7.65 5.38
CA ALA A 42 4.71 -8.85 5.09
C ALA A 42 3.53 -8.50 4.17
N ASN A 43 2.78 -7.45 4.50
CA ASN A 43 1.63 -7.02 3.71
C ASN A 43 2.05 -6.50 2.32
N ALA A 44 3.18 -5.81 2.22
CA ALA A 44 3.75 -5.42 0.93
C ALA A 44 4.08 -6.63 0.04
N THR A 45 4.63 -7.70 0.64
CA THR A 45 4.92 -8.95 -0.07
C THR A 45 3.65 -9.64 -0.53
N LEU A 46 2.64 -9.75 0.33
CA LEU A 46 1.35 -10.34 0.00
C LEU A 46 0.62 -9.55 -1.09
N PHE A 47 0.61 -8.22 -0.98
CA PHE A 47 0.02 -7.33 -1.96
C PHE A 47 0.66 -7.51 -3.34
N HIS A 48 2.00 -7.63 -3.41
CA HIS A 48 2.68 -7.89 -4.66
C HIS A 48 2.32 -9.26 -5.26
N ARG A 49 2.22 -10.31 -4.43
CA ARG A 49 1.82 -11.65 -4.89
C ARG A 49 0.39 -11.71 -5.43
N GLN A 50 -0.51 -10.89 -4.90
CA GLN A 50 -1.89 -10.78 -5.40
C GLN A 50 -1.97 -10.04 -6.74
N GLN A 51 -1.03 -9.14 -7.02
CA GLN A 51 -0.94 -8.44 -8.30
C GLN A 51 -0.34 -9.30 -9.42
N LEU A 52 0.52 -10.25 -9.05
CA LEU A 52 0.98 -11.24 -10.00
C LEU A 52 -0.20 -12.17 -10.31
N PRO A 53 -0.54 -12.42 -11.59
CA PRO A 53 -1.45 -13.49 -11.93
C PRO A 53 -0.90 -14.75 -11.24
N GLN A 54 -1.68 -15.32 -10.32
CA GLN A 54 -1.42 -16.67 -9.89
C GLN A 54 -1.49 -17.48 -11.18
N LYS A 55 -0.32 -17.93 -11.69
CA LYS A 55 -0.32 -19.15 -12.48
C LYS A 55 -0.91 -20.17 -11.54
N LEU A 56 -2.22 -20.38 -11.67
CA LEU A 56 -2.91 -21.54 -11.15
C LEU A 56 -2.11 -22.70 -11.72
N GLU A 57 -1.28 -23.32 -10.88
CA GLU A 57 -0.80 -24.65 -11.18
C GLU A 57 -2.07 -25.49 -11.34
N GLU A 58 -2.34 -25.90 -12.58
CA GLU A 58 -3.36 -26.91 -12.88
C GLU A 58 -3.02 -28.13 -12.04
N VAL A 59 -3.89 -28.46 -11.09
CA VAL A 59 -3.89 -29.73 -10.35
C VAL A 59 -4.73 -30.74 -11.13
#